data_AF-A0A3S0FB61-F1
#
_entry.id   AF-A0A3S0FB61-F1
#
_cell.length_a   1.000
_cell.length_b   1.000
_cell.length_c   1.000
_cell.angle_alpha   90.00
_cell.angle_beta   90.00
_cell.angle_gamma   90.00
#
_symmetry.space_group_name_H-M   'P 1'
#
loop_
_entity.id
_entity.type
_entity.pdbx_description
1 polymer ?
#
loop_
_entity_poly.entity_id
_entity_poly.type
_entity_poly.pdbx_seq_one_letter_code
_entity_poly.pdbx_strand_id
1 'polypeptide(L)'
;MSCKRARRHRILRSCTGSSLALVVTVFIGILVVLAFFALSFVRTVGGHQEQETAIEAASLAAAKSLSKVVVDDPAVGLVGLSNSPPAYKNTMAQDNYYTPVRSINSLLATNRLDMVIADLLDDDLLRQCADFDYARLMQARQRLSAELVRCVERGAHATDADGGTLTPWDDALAAYESNGQRMTGSQTKLLVDTLKITLGGAEAIATNCPIPRPSKYARLNTDEQSNYNYVAYKNIVFRGKSFVFAGTSSSSCLVDVKNFRETMPNLPYFIPCVVKCEGTQEFVEKNSRRLVHCAACAQPPCLQDTCPHPGALSVSFPGKGAPEITSLYSIFANKNITKSPTDLVQTPTAADYPNAPLTVVPLPVLGEEHPRSEKVIRLAFYDWIRRGGETLDVQSLLEAMTKPIDTTSGGKSFLYECQKDGVVTVTSKAINPLPELPVSQNQWRSVSGIALHSTNGSFFDVIVKDYVNQPGRNLGGLHAGEPLGEVEPSSGGPIANNSISDPRTSVGTFPMGPGGGAPRPTYFSGGTAVDIRFRERIVNKAG
;
A
#
# COMPACT_ATOMS: atom_id res chain seq x y z
N MET A 1 129.55 18.68 32.46
CA MET A 1 129.43 18.10 31.09
C MET A 1 128.25 17.14 31.07
N SER A 2 127.44 17.20 29.99
CA SER A 2 126.50 16.15 29.54
C SER A 2 125.23 15.93 30.39
N CYS A 3 124.02 15.66 29.87
CA CYS A 3 123.34 15.83 28.59
C CYS A 3 121.84 15.54 28.85
N LYS A 4 120.96 16.15 28.05
CA LYS A 4 119.49 16.06 28.09
C LYS A 4 118.98 14.67 27.65
N ARG A 5 117.85 14.20 28.21
CA ARG A 5 116.56 14.02 27.50
C ARG A 5 115.53 13.24 28.33
N ALA A 6 114.38 13.86 28.58
CA ALA A 6 113.15 13.20 28.96
C ALA A 6 112.26 13.00 27.72
N ARG A 7 111.62 11.84 27.57
CA ARG A 7 110.53 11.60 26.61
C ARG A 7 109.40 10.85 27.31
N ARG A 8 108.29 11.56 27.54
CA ARG A 8 106.98 11.03 27.96
C ARG A 8 106.22 10.54 26.72
N HIS A 9 105.65 9.34 26.77
CA HIS A 9 104.56 8.93 25.88
C HIS A 9 103.22 9.14 26.59
N ARG A 10 102.34 9.90 25.95
CA ARG A 10 100.93 10.12 26.31
C ARG A 10 100.10 9.07 25.56
N ILE A 11 99.26 8.32 26.28
CA ILE A 11 98.21 7.48 25.70
C ILE A 11 96.97 8.36 25.49
N LEU A 12 96.50 8.45 24.25
CA LEU A 12 95.20 9.01 23.88
C LEU A 12 94.12 7.94 24.15
N ARG A 13 93.13 8.27 24.99
CA ARG A 13 91.83 7.58 25.03
C ARG A 13 90.81 8.46 24.31
N SER A 14 90.23 7.94 23.23
CA SER A 14 89.17 8.59 22.45
C SER A 14 87.82 8.46 23.16
N CYS A 15 87.18 9.60 23.43
CA CYS A 15 85.79 9.68 23.87
C CYS A 15 84.85 9.64 22.65
N THR A 16 84.32 8.47 22.31
CA THR A 16 83.20 8.31 21.35
C THR A 16 82.24 7.24 21.87
N GLY A 17 81.39 7.62 22.83
CA GLY A 17 80.41 6.71 23.44
C GLY A 17 79.06 7.34 23.80
N SER A 18 78.82 8.62 23.47
CA SER A 18 77.64 9.36 23.96
C SER A 18 76.59 9.68 22.89
N SER A 19 76.91 9.60 21.59
CA SER A 19 75.98 9.99 20.51
C SER A 19 74.96 8.90 20.17
N LEU A 20 75.37 7.62 20.18
CA LEU A 20 74.48 6.49 19.88
C LEU A 20 73.36 6.35 20.93
N ALA A 21 73.71 6.52 22.22
CA ALA A 21 72.75 6.46 23.31
C ALA A 21 71.68 7.56 23.19
N LEU A 22 72.09 8.79 22.84
CA LEU A 22 71.17 9.92 22.62
C LEU A 22 70.18 9.63 21.48
N VAL A 23 70.65 9.09 20.35
CA VAL A 23 69.80 8.77 19.19
C VAL A 23 68.77 7.69 19.56
N VAL A 24 69.18 6.64 20.28
CA VAL A 24 68.28 5.58 20.74
C VAL A 24 67.23 6.13 21.72
N THR A 25 67.62 6.97 22.67
CA THR A 25 66.68 7.56 23.63
C THR A 25 65.67 8.49 22.96
N VAL A 26 66.11 9.33 22.01
CA VAL A 26 65.20 10.21 21.24
C VAL A 26 64.24 9.38 20.38
N PHE A 27 64.72 8.33 19.73
CA PHE A 27 63.89 7.45 18.92
C PHE A 27 62.84 6.70 19.76
N ILE A 28 63.23 6.14 20.91
CA ILE A 28 62.29 5.52 21.85
C ILE A 28 61.29 6.56 22.37
N GLY A 29 61.73 7.78 22.69
CA GLY A 29 60.86 8.87 23.11
C GLY A 29 59.79 9.21 22.06
N ILE A 30 60.19 9.33 20.79
CA ILE A 30 59.26 9.57 19.67
C ILE A 30 58.29 8.40 19.50
N LEU A 31 58.77 7.16 19.55
CA LEU A 31 57.93 5.96 19.46
C LEU A 31 56.88 5.90 20.58
N VAL A 32 57.27 6.25 21.81
CA VAL A 32 56.34 6.29 22.95
C VAL A 32 55.29 7.37 22.73
N VAL A 33 55.66 8.57 22.29
CA VAL A 33 54.70 9.66 21.99
C VAL A 33 53.73 9.25 20.87
N LEU A 34 54.24 8.64 19.79
CA LEU A 34 53.40 8.13 18.70
C LEU A 34 52.46 7.01 19.16
N ALA A 35 52.92 6.10 20.02
CA ALA A 35 52.09 5.05 20.58
C ALA A 35 50.96 5.61 21.46
N PHE A 36 51.24 6.61 22.28
CA PHE A 36 50.22 7.31 23.06
C PHE A 36 49.22 8.03 22.16
N PHE A 37 49.69 8.75 21.13
CA PHE A 37 48.82 9.41 20.16
C PHE A 37 47.93 8.41 19.43
N ALA A 38 48.49 7.30 18.92
CA ALA A 38 47.75 6.26 18.23
C ALA A 38 46.68 5.63 19.14
N LEU A 39 47.00 5.35 20.40
CA LEU A 39 46.05 4.82 21.37
C LEU A 39 44.89 5.81 21.64
N SER A 40 45.21 7.08 21.84
CA SER A 40 44.19 8.13 22.04
C SER A 40 43.34 8.36 20.79
N PHE A 41 43.93 8.28 19.61
CA PHE A 41 43.24 8.40 18.33
C PHE A 41 42.28 7.23 18.12
N VAL A 42 42.76 5.97 18.25
CA VAL A 42 41.93 4.77 18.13
C VAL A 42 40.77 4.78 19.12
N ARG A 43 41.00 5.23 20.36
CA ARG A 43 39.94 5.35 21.36
C ARG A 43 38.90 6.41 21.00
N THR A 44 39.32 7.54 20.42
CA THR A 44 38.42 8.61 20.01
C THR A 44 37.60 8.21 18.78
N VAL A 45 38.25 7.61 17.79
CA VAL A 45 37.58 7.11 16.57
C VAL A 45 36.64 5.95 16.91
N GLY A 46 37.08 5.02 17.76
CA GLY A 46 36.24 3.91 18.22
C GLY A 46 35.01 4.40 18.98
N GLY A 47 35.15 5.39 19.87
CA GLY A 47 34.00 5.99 20.57
C GLY A 47 33.02 6.68 19.62
N HIS A 48 33.50 7.39 18.60
CA HIS A 48 32.63 7.99 17.57
C HIS A 48 31.88 6.92 16.78
N GLN A 49 32.58 5.88 16.30
CA GLN A 49 31.97 4.79 15.54
C GLN A 49 30.93 4.01 16.36
N GLU A 50 31.18 3.80 17.67
CA GLU A 50 30.21 3.20 18.58
C GLU A 50 28.92 4.04 18.66
N GLN A 51 29.04 5.37 18.80
CA GLN A 51 27.88 6.25 18.87
C GLN A 51 27.11 6.33 17.54
N GLU A 52 27.84 6.40 16.43
CA GLU A 52 27.27 6.39 15.08
C GLU A 52 26.46 5.12 14.86
N THR A 53 27.02 3.95 15.19
CA THR A 53 26.32 2.66 15.10
C THR A 53 25.07 2.63 15.99
N ALA A 54 25.14 3.16 17.22
CA ALA A 54 24.01 3.21 18.13
C ALA A 54 22.87 4.12 17.62
N ILE A 55 23.20 5.28 17.03
CA ILE A 55 22.19 6.19 16.49
C ILE A 55 21.61 5.69 15.15
N GLU A 56 22.40 5.00 14.34
CA GLU A 56 21.95 4.25 13.17
C GLU A 56 20.92 3.18 13.56
N ALA A 57 21.23 2.36 14.58
CA ALA A 57 20.31 1.36 15.11
C ALA A 57 19.00 1.98 15.62
N ALA A 58 19.10 3.11 16.34
CA ALA A 58 17.93 3.86 16.81
C ALA A 58 17.05 4.34 15.66
N SER A 59 17.64 4.92 14.61
CA SER A 59 16.90 5.38 13.42
C SER A 59 16.21 4.23 12.68
N LEU A 60 16.88 3.08 12.52
CA LEU A 60 16.32 1.89 11.89
C LEU A 60 15.18 1.29 12.72
N ALA A 61 15.29 1.28 14.04
CA ALA A 61 14.25 0.77 14.93
C ALA A 61 12.98 1.63 14.85
N ALA A 62 13.12 2.96 14.94
CA ALA A 62 12.01 3.89 14.75
C ALA A 62 11.37 3.75 13.36
N ALA A 63 12.17 3.67 12.29
CA ALA A 63 11.66 3.51 10.92
C ALA A 63 10.90 2.19 10.74
N LYS A 64 11.37 1.10 11.34
CA LYS A 64 10.63 -0.19 11.37
C LYS A 64 9.33 -0.08 12.16
N SER A 65 9.32 0.61 13.29
CA SER A 65 8.11 0.83 14.09
C SER A 65 7.06 1.63 13.30
N LEU A 66 7.48 2.72 12.65
CA LEU A 66 6.59 3.54 11.81
C LEU A 66 5.99 2.79 10.62
N SER A 67 6.72 1.84 10.03
CA SER A 67 6.18 1.05 8.92
C SER A 67 4.95 0.21 9.28
N LYS A 68 4.75 -0.04 10.59
CA LYS A 68 3.63 -0.82 11.13
C LYS A 68 2.43 0.03 11.53
N VAL A 69 2.54 1.36 11.50
CA VAL A 69 1.44 2.27 11.85
C VAL A 69 0.30 2.08 10.85
N VAL A 70 -0.90 1.83 11.36
CA VAL A 70 -2.12 1.67 10.56
C VAL A 70 -3.16 2.68 11.01
N VAL A 71 -3.77 3.35 10.04
CA VAL A 71 -4.89 4.27 10.24
C VAL A 71 -6.12 3.73 9.53
N ASP A 72 -7.26 3.74 10.21
CA ASP A 72 -8.55 3.37 9.64
C ASP A 72 -9.25 4.59 9.05
N ASP A 73 -9.24 4.68 7.73
CA ASP A 73 -9.95 5.71 6.98
C ASP A 73 -11.35 5.22 6.60
N PRO A 74 -12.43 5.98 6.89
CA PRO A 74 -13.78 5.56 6.57
C PRO A 74 -14.03 5.29 5.09
N ALA A 75 -13.36 5.99 4.18
CA ALA A 75 -13.66 5.97 2.74
C ALA A 75 -12.74 5.07 1.93
N VAL A 76 -11.49 4.87 2.36
CA VAL A 76 -10.51 4.02 1.64
C VAL A 76 -10.12 2.75 2.38
N GLY A 77 -10.51 2.62 3.66
CA GLY A 77 -10.17 1.48 4.53
C GLY A 77 -8.87 1.66 5.31
N LEU A 78 -8.20 0.55 5.62
CA LEU A 78 -6.98 0.55 6.43
C LEU A 78 -5.78 0.98 5.60
N VAL A 79 -5.11 2.05 6.03
CA VAL A 79 -3.98 2.67 5.32
C VAL A 79 -2.74 2.67 6.20
N GLY A 80 -1.60 2.31 5.61
CA GLY A 80 -0.28 2.39 6.25
C GLY A 80 0.82 2.82 5.29
N LEU A 81 2.08 2.71 5.73
CA LEU A 81 3.24 2.87 4.84
C LEU A 81 3.53 1.61 4.02
N SER A 82 3.11 0.45 4.52
CA SER A 82 3.31 -0.87 3.92
C SER A 82 1.98 -1.51 3.53
N ASN A 83 1.99 -2.36 2.48
CA ASN A 83 0.90 -3.30 2.27
C ASN A 83 1.05 -4.46 3.26
N SER A 84 -0.07 -4.98 3.75
CA SER A 84 -0.08 -6.13 4.65
C SER A 84 -1.28 -7.05 4.34
N PRO A 85 -1.10 -8.38 4.38
CA PRO A 85 -2.17 -9.35 4.11
C PRO A 85 -3.29 -9.28 5.17
N PRO A 86 -4.48 -9.85 4.90
CA PRO A 86 -5.57 -9.96 5.87
C PRO A 86 -5.24 -11.06 6.91
N ALA A 87 -4.29 -10.79 7.80
CA ALA A 87 -3.81 -11.75 8.79
C ALA A 87 -3.91 -11.23 10.24
N TYR A 88 -4.27 -9.96 10.43
CA TYR A 88 -4.05 -9.27 11.69
C TYR A 88 -5.35 -8.96 12.43
N LYS A 89 -5.34 -9.14 13.75
CA LYS A 89 -6.56 -9.12 14.57
C LYS A 89 -7.31 -7.79 14.55
N ASN A 90 -6.59 -6.66 14.57
CA ASN A 90 -7.20 -5.33 14.60
C ASN A 90 -7.68 -4.86 13.20
N THR A 91 -7.56 -5.72 12.19
CA THR A 91 -8.08 -5.49 10.82
C THR A 91 -9.42 -6.18 10.55
N MET A 92 -10.00 -6.82 11.57
CA MET A 92 -11.23 -7.61 11.42
C MET A 92 -12.43 -6.76 11.00
N ALA A 93 -13.16 -7.22 9.99
CA ALA A 93 -14.46 -6.70 9.59
C ALA A 93 -15.60 -7.30 10.45
N GLN A 94 -16.83 -6.83 10.27
CA GLN A 94 -17.96 -7.27 11.11
C GLN A 94 -18.37 -8.72 10.85
N ASP A 95 -17.99 -9.28 9.71
CA ASP A 95 -18.18 -10.68 9.36
C ASP A 95 -17.10 -11.62 9.94
N ASN A 96 -16.25 -11.14 10.85
CA ASN A 96 -15.14 -11.88 11.46
C ASN A 96 -14.04 -12.33 10.47
N TYR A 97 -13.92 -11.73 9.29
CA TYR A 97 -12.73 -11.90 8.45
C TYR A 97 -11.79 -10.71 8.57
N TYR A 98 -10.48 -10.97 8.49
CA TYR A 98 -9.47 -9.93 8.44
C TYR A 98 -9.49 -9.20 7.09
N THR A 99 -9.13 -7.92 7.11
CA THR A 99 -9.02 -7.08 5.91
C THR A 99 -7.56 -6.69 5.67
N PRO A 100 -7.13 -6.52 4.41
CA PRO A 100 -5.76 -6.11 4.12
C PRO A 100 -5.53 -4.65 4.50
N VAL A 101 -4.27 -4.31 4.80
CA VAL A 101 -3.82 -2.92 4.93
C VAL A 101 -3.17 -2.51 3.62
N ARG A 102 -3.57 -1.36 3.06
CA ARG A 102 -3.00 -0.83 1.81
C ARG A 102 -1.98 0.28 2.10
N SER A 103 -0.84 0.22 1.43
CA SER A 103 0.16 1.28 1.46
C SER A 103 -0.40 2.54 0.81
N ILE A 104 -0.10 3.70 1.40
CA ILE A 104 -0.43 4.99 0.79
C ILE A 104 0.17 5.15 -0.61
N ASN A 105 1.36 4.58 -0.86
CA ASN A 105 1.98 4.60 -2.19
C ASN A 105 1.18 3.76 -3.20
N SER A 106 0.75 2.56 -2.80
CA SER A 106 -0.09 1.68 -3.63
C SER A 106 -1.44 2.33 -3.96
N LEU A 107 -2.07 3.01 -3.00
CA LEU A 107 -3.31 3.75 -3.23
C LEU A 107 -3.12 4.93 -4.21
N LEU A 108 -2.04 5.70 -4.07
CA LEU A 108 -1.69 6.78 -4.99
C LEU A 108 -1.42 6.27 -6.40
N ALA A 109 -0.67 5.17 -6.53
CA ALA A 109 -0.40 4.55 -7.81
C ALA A 109 -1.66 3.97 -8.46
N THR A 110 -2.53 3.34 -7.68
CA THR A 110 -3.84 2.82 -8.14
C THR A 110 -4.68 3.97 -8.69
N ASN A 111 -4.91 5.03 -7.92
CA ASN A 111 -5.74 6.14 -8.39
C ASN A 111 -5.16 6.84 -9.64
N ARG A 112 -3.82 6.98 -9.72
CA ARG A 112 -3.16 7.48 -10.94
C ARG A 112 -3.39 6.55 -12.13
N LEU A 113 -3.28 5.24 -11.93
CA LEU A 113 -3.52 4.23 -12.95
C LEU A 113 -4.98 4.27 -13.43
N ASP A 114 -5.93 4.40 -12.52
CA ASP A 114 -7.36 4.53 -12.82
C ASP A 114 -7.62 5.76 -13.72
N MET A 115 -6.98 6.90 -13.43
CA MET A 115 -7.05 8.09 -14.29
C MET A 115 -6.45 7.85 -15.69
N VAL A 116 -5.34 7.09 -15.78
CA VAL A 116 -4.75 6.73 -17.08
C VAL A 116 -5.69 5.83 -17.88
N ILE A 117 -6.29 4.82 -17.24
CA ILE A 117 -7.25 3.91 -17.86
C ILE A 117 -8.48 4.68 -18.34
N ALA A 118 -9.03 5.56 -17.51
CA ALA A 118 -10.16 6.42 -17.85
C ALA A 118 -9.87 7.30 -19.09
N ASP A 119 -8.63 7.80 -19.21
CA ASP A 119 -8.19 8.55 -20.39
C ASP A 119 -8.04 7.68 -21.64
N LEU A 120 -7.53 6.46 -21.50
CA LEU A 120 -7.36 5.53 -22.62
C LEU A 120 -8.69 5.05 -23.18
N LEU A 121 -9.69 4.88 -22.32
CA LEU A 121 -11.05 4.48 -22.69
C LEU A 121 -11.91 5.66 -23.18
N ASP A 122 -11.39 6.89 -23.07
CA ASP A 122 -12.10 8.14 -23.35
C ASP A 122 -13.46 8.25 -22.62
N ASP A 123 -13.47 7.96 -21.32
CA ASP A 123 -14.69 7.86 -20.52
C ASP A 123 -14.76 8.94 -19.43
N ASP A 124 -15.69 9.88 -19.59
CA ASP A 124 -15.93 10.98 -18.65
C ASP A 124 -16.43 10.53 -17.28
N LEU A 125 -17.18 9.43 -17.20
CA LEU A 125 -17.65 8.92 -15.93
C LEU A 125 -16.50 8.28 -15.14
N LEU A 126 -15.66 7.47 -15.81
CA LEU A 126 -14.47 6.90 -15.14
C LEU A 126 -13.52 7.99 -14.64
N ARG A 127 -13.38 9.09 -15.40
CA ARG A 127 -12.61 10.27 -14.97
C ARG A 127 -13.20 10.90 -13.71
N GLN A 128 -14.53 11.05 -13.65
CA GLN A 128 -15.21 11.58 -12.47
C GLN A 128 -15.05 10.67 -11.24
N CYS A 129 -15.14 9.35 -11.41
CA CYS A 129 -14.89 8.39 -10.35
C CYS A 129 -13.45 8.52 -9.81
N ALA A 130 -12.46 8.59 -10.71
CA ALA A 130 -11.06 8.75 -10.34
C ALA A 130 -10.78 10.06 -9.59
N ASP A 131 -11.41 11.16 -10.01
CA ASP A 131 -11.32 12.45 -9.32
C ASP A 131 -11.95 12.42 -7.92
N PHE A 132 -13.07 11.72 -7.77
CA PHE A 132 -13.75 11.54 -6.49
C PHE A 132 -12.91 10.71 -5.51
N ASP A 133 -12.29 9.62 -5.98
CA ASP A 133 -11.40 8.80 -5.16
C ASP A 133 -10.09 9.52 -4.82
N TYR A 134 -9.57 10.35 -5.73
CA TYR A 134 -8.41 11.19 -5.44
C TYR A 134 -8.69 12.11 -4.24
N ALA A 135 -9.88 12.73 -4.18
CA ALA A 135 -10.26 13.61 -3.07
C ALA A 135 -10.32 12.84 -1.74
N ARG A 136 -10.86 11.62 -1.72
CA ARG A 136 -10.89 10.74 -0.54
C ARG A 136 -9.49 10.31 -0.12
N LEU A 137 -8.65 9.95 -1.08
CA LEU A 137 -7.27 9.55 -0.84
C LEU A 137 -6.43 10.68 -0.23
N MET A 138 -6.65 11.93 -0.63
CA MET A 138 -5.97 13.08 -0.02
C MET A 138 -6.32 13.25 1.47
N GLN A 139 -7.54 12.90 1.88
CA GLN A 139 -7.95 12.90 3.29
C GLN A 139 -7.26 11.78 4.06
N ALA A 140 -7.24 10.56 3.50
CA ALA A 140 -6.56 9.42 4.10
C ALA A 140 -5.06 9.68 4.29
N ARG A 141 -4.42 10.26 3.27
CA ARG A 141 -3.02 10.72 3.32
C ARG A 141 -2.79 11.70 4.48
N GLN A 142 -3.68 12.67 4.65
CA GLN A 142 -3.57 13.65 5.73
C GLN A 142 -3.69 12.99 7.11
N ARG A 143 -4.64 12.06 7.29
CA ARG A 143 -4.79 11.30 8.54
C ARG A 143 -3.55 10.46 8.86
N LEU A 144 -3.03 9.73 7.88
CA LEU A 144 -1.79 8.95 8.04
C LEU A 144 -0.61 9.85 8.39
N SER A 145 -0.41 10.96 7.68
CA SER A 145 0.71 11.87 7.91
C SER A 145 0.64 12.51 9.30
N ALA A 146 -0.55 12.89 9.77
CA ALA A 146 -0.76 13.40 11.11
C ALA A 146 -0.42 12.36 12.17
N GLU A 147 -0.83 11.10 11.98
CA GLU A 147 -0.56 10.02 12.91
C GLU A 147 0.93 9.68 12.99
N LEU A 148 1.64 9.66 11.85
CA LEU A 148 3.09 9.44 11.81
C LEU A 148 3.86 10.52 12.58
N VAL A 149 3.51 11.80 12.39
CA VAL A 149 4.15 12.91 13.11
C VAL A 149 3.84 12.86 14.60
N ARG A 150 2.61 12.49 14.98
CA ARG A 150 2.19 12.40 16.38
C ARG A 150 2.93 11.28 17.13
N CYS A 151 3.12 10.12 16.51
CA CYS A 151 3.61 8.93 17.22
C CYS A 151 5.14 8.89 17.43
N VAL A 152 5.91 9.82 16.85
CA VAL A 152 7.36 9.95 17.13
C VAL A 152 7.66 10.80 18.37
N GLU A 153 6.66 11.45 18.95
CA GLU A 153 6.81 12.20 20.19
C GLU A 153 6.99 11.27 21.40
N ARG A 154 7.74 11.73 22.40
CA ARG A 154 8.00 10.95 23.61
C ARG A 154 6.71 10.64 24.37
N GLY A 155 6.46 9.37 24.65
CA GLY A 155 5.25 8.89 25.33
C GLY A 155 4.00 8.83 24.44
N ALA A 156 4.08 9.27 23.19
CA ALA A 156 3.04 9.03 22.22
C ALA A 156 3.08 7.58 21.74
N HIS A 157 1.92 7.07 21.34
CA HIS A 157 1.78 5.73 20.82
C HIS A 157 0.84 5.72 19.62
N ALA A 158 1.06 4.76 18.73
CA ALA A 158 0.17 4.41 17.63
C ALA A 158 -0.28 2.94 17.78
N THR A 159 -1.16 2.49 16.89
CA THR A 159 -1.64 1.11 16.86
C THR A 159 -1.17 0.43 15.58
N ASP A 160 -0.73 -0.82 15.71
CA ASP A 160 -0.41 -1.67 14.55
C ASP A 160 -1.65 -2.43 14.02
N ALA A 161 -1.43 -3.23 12.97
CA ALA A 161 -2.47 -4.07 12.37
C ALA A 161 -2.99 -5.16 13.33
N ASP A 162 -2.21 -5.59 14.33
CA ASP A 162 -2.59 -6.59 15.33
C ASP A 162 -3.32 -5.98 16.54
N GLY A 163 -3.31 -4.65 16.67
CA GLY A 163 -3.83 -3.93 17.84
C GLY A 163 -2.78 -3.71 18.93
N GLY A 164 -1.53 -4.04 18.65
CA GLY A 164 -0.39 -3.75 19.49
C GLY A 164 -0.09 -2.26 19.56
N THR A 165 0.37 -1.82 20.73
CA THR A 165 0.84 -0.46 20.94
C THR A 165 2.24 -0.31 20.34
N LEU A 166 2.39 0.64 19.43
CA LEU A 166 3.67 1.04 18.85
C LEU A 166 4.17 2.30 19.54
N THR A 167 5.42 2.30 19.99
CA THR A 167 6.08 3.48 20.57
C THR A 167 7.42 3.73 19.88
N PRO A 168 7.43 4.33 18.67
CA PRO A 168 8.64 4.54 17.87
C PRO A 168 9.79 5.22 18.63
N TRP A 169 9.47 6.15 19.54
CA TRP A 169 10.48 6.82 20.37
C TRP A 169 11.13 5.88 21.38
N ASP A 170 10.34 5.06 22.08
CA ASP A 170 10.85 4.08 23.05
C ASP A 170 11.63 2.97 22.34
N ASP A 171 11.16 2.52 21.16
CA ASP A 171 11.86 1.55 20.32
C ASP A 171 13.25 2.06 19.90
N ALA A 172 13.34 3.35 19.54
CA ALA A 172 14.62 3.98 19.20
C ALA A 172 15.56 4.05 20.41
N LEU A 173 15.03 4.41 21.58
CA LEU A 173 15.81 4.47 22.81
C LEU A 173 16.34 3.08 23.21
N ALA A 174 15.49 2.06 23.17
CA ALA A 174 15.90 0.68 23.46
C ALA A 174 16.95 0.15 22.48
N ALA A 175 16.81 0.47 21.18
CA ALA A 175 17.80 0.12 20.17
C ALA A 175 19.14 0.85 20.38
N TYR A 176 19.10 2.13 20.77
CA TYR A 176 20.30 2.89 21.12
C TYR A 176 21.02 2.25 22.33
N GLU A 177 20.28 1.97 23.41
CA GLU A 177 20.85 1.44 24.65
C GLU A 177 21.44 0.03 24.49
N SER A 178 20.79 -0.82 23.67
CA SER A 178 21.27 -2.17 23.38
C SER A 178 22.55 -2.21 22.53
N ASN A 179 22.79 -1.20 21.69
CA ASN A 179 24.00 -1.09 20.85
C ASN A 179 25.11 -0.27 21.52
N GLY A 180 24.92 0.21 22.75
CA GLY A 180 25.91 0.99 23.51
C GLY A 180 27.03 0.18 24.18
N GLN A 181 27.30 -1.07 23.75
CA GLN A 181 28.37 -1.91 24.32
C GLN A 181 29.76 -1.50 23.80
N ARG A 182 30.75 -1.46 24.72
CA ARG A 182 31.90 -0.55 24.63
C ARG A 182 33.22 -1.28 24.48
N MET A 183 33.94 -1.03 23.40
CA MET A 183 35.32 -1.49 23.22
C MET A 183 36.30 -0.73 24.12
N THR A 184 35.94 0.47 24.59
CA THR A 184 36.85 1.39 25.29
C THR A 184 36.80 1.33 26.82
N GLY A 185 36.00 0.43 27.42
CA GLY A 185 35.88 0.25 28.88
C GLY A 185 35.46 1.49 29.68
N SER A 186 35.04 2.56 29.00
CA SER A 186 34.75 3.87 29.59
C SER A 186 33.27 4.00 29.92
N GLN A 187 32.92 4.80 30.93
CA GLN A 187 31.53 5.16 31.19
C GLN A 187 31.07 6.18 30.15
N THR A 188 30.32 5.73 29.14
CA THR A 188 29.57 6.60 28.23
C THR A 188 28.11 6.64 28.66
N LYS A 189 27.43 7.77 28.49
CA LYS A 189 26.01 7.88 28.80
C LYS A 189 25.35 8.76 27.75
N LEU A 190 24.22 8.33 27.22
CA LEU A 190 23.35 9.24 26.49
C LEU A 190 22.95 10.35 27.46
N LEU A 191 23.17 11.60 27.07
CA LEU A 191 22.68 12.70 27.89
C LEU A 191 21.16 12.66 27.90
N VAL A 192 20.59 12.74 29.10
CA VAL A 192 19.14 12.72 29.31
C VAL A 192 18.50 13.80 28.43
N ASP A 193 17.42 13.45 27.75
CA ASP A 193 16.65 14.31 26.86
C ASP A 193 17.39 14.83 25.60
N THR A 194 18.50 14.19 25.20
CA THR A 194 19.18 14.54 23.94
C THR A 194 18.79 13.70 22.74
N LEU A 195 18.10 12.57 22.94
CA LEU A 195 17.58 11.77 21.84
C LEU A 195 16.35 12.46 21.24
N LYS A 196 16.51 12.94 20.01
CA LYS A 196 15.46 13.59 19.23
C LYS A 196 15.16 12.78 17.99
N ILE A 197 13.87 12.56 17.72
CA ILE A 197 13.39 11.96 16.48
C ILE A 197 12.67 13.05 15.71
N THR A 198 13.00 13.17 14.43
CA THR A 198 12.34 14.08 13.48
C THR A 198 11.94 13.29 12.24
N LEU A 199 10.79 13.62 11.68
CA LEU A 199 10.33 13.03 10.42
C LEU A 199 10.55 13.99 9.27
N GLY A 200 10.85 13.41 8.12
CA GLY A 200 11.09 14.15 6.90
C GLY A 200 11.13 13.22 5.70
N GLY A 201 11.90 13.64 4.71
CA GLY A 201 12.07 12.98 3.43
C GLY A 201 13.52 13.05 3.01
N ALA A 202 13.87 12.33 1.95
CA ALA A 202 15.21 12.39 1.40
C ALA A 202 15.19 12.49 -0.11
N GLU A 203 16.10 13.30 -0.64
CA GLU A 203 16.30 13.46 -2.08
C GLU A 203 16.93 12.20 -2.68
N ALA A 204 16.70 11.98 -3.98
CA ALA A 204 17.31 10.92 -4.78
C ALA A 204 17.05 9.47 -4.32
N ILE A 205 15.94 9.22 -3.59
CA ILE A 205 15.51 7.87 -3.25
C ILE A 205 14.38 7.41 -4.19
N ALA A 206 14.46 6.15 -4.62
CA ALA A 206 13.37 5.49 -5.34
C ALA A 206 12.40 4.85 -4.34
N THR A 207 11.13 4.80 -4.70
CA THR A 207 10.18 3.93 -4.00
C THR A 207 10.31 2.50 -4.50
N ASN A 208 9.67 1.56 -3.82
CA ASN A 208 9.38 0.25 -4.39
C ASN A 208 8.05 0.21 -5.18
N CYS A 209 7.31 1.32 -5.28
CA CYS A 209 5.99 1.34 -5.90
C CYS A 209 6.11 1.28 -7.44
N PRO A 210 5.57 0.25 -8.12
CA PRO A 210 5.76 0.05 -9.54
C PRO A 210 5.00 1.09 -10.37
N ILE A 211 5.58 1.46 -11.51
CA ILE A 211 4.87 2.23 -12.54
C ILE A 211 3.90 1.33 -13.33
N PRO A 212 2.89 1.89 -13.99
CA PRO A 212 1.93 1.14 -14.81
C PRO A 212 2.61 0.23 -15.83
N ARG A 213 2.02 -0.96 -16.01
CA ARG A 213 2.49 -1.96 -16.96
C ARG A 213 1.55 -2.04 -18.18
N PRO A 214 2.10 -2.18 -19.40
CA PRO A 214 3.49 -1.90 -19.77
C PRO A 214 3.89 -0.42 -19.58
N SER A 215 5.19 -0.14 -19.42
CA SER A 215 5.73 1.19 -19.09
C SER A 215 5.33 2.31 -20.07
N LYS A 216 4.97 1.97 -21.31
CA LYS A 216 4.42 2.93 -22.30
C LYS A 216 3.17 3.66 -21.80
N TYR A 217 2.38 3.04 -20.90
CA TYR A 217 1.19 3.65 -20.31
C TYR A 217 1.49 4.49 -19.07
N ALA A 218 2.70 4.41 -18.52
CA ALA A 218 3.05 5.17 -17.33
C ALA A 218 2.99 6.68 -17.56
N ARG A 219 3.24 7.16 -18.80
CA ARG A 219 3.27 8.58 -19.18
C ARG A 219 4.15 9.40 -18.20
N LEU A 220 5.38 8.92 -17.99
CA LEU A 220 6.37 9.51 -17.08
C LEU A 220 7.61 9.97 -17.85
N ASN A 221 8.21 11.04 -17.36
CA ASN A 221 9.54 11.45 -17.77
C ASN A 221 10.61 10.50 -17.20
N THR A 222 11.79 10.45 -17.80
CA THR A 222 12.88 9.56 -17.37
C THR A 222 13.33 9.82 -15.93
N ASP A 223 13.25 11.06 -15.47
CA ASP A 223 13.64 11.49 -14.13
C ASP A 223 12.52 11.33 -13.08
N GLU A 224 11.32 10.87 -13.47
CA GLU A 224 10.18 10.59 -12.58
C GLU A 224 10.09 9.10 -12.19
N GLN A 225 10.97 8.27 -12.75
CA GLN A 225 11.02 6.84 -12.49
C GLN A 225 12.46 6.37 -12.24
N SER A 226 12.59 5.30 -11.48
CA SER A 226 13.86 4.60 -11.26
C SER A 226 13.58 3.11 -11.14
N ASN A 227 14.28 2.30 -11.94
CA ASN A 227 14.11 0.83 -11.96
C ASN A 227 12.64 0.37 -12.06
N TYR A 228 11.86 1.00 -12.96
CA TYR A 228 10.42 0.75 -13.14
C TYR A 228 9.53 1.06 -11.92
N ASN A 229 10.03 1.85 -10.96
CA ASN A 229 9.27 2.35 -9.82
C ASN A 229 9.20 3.88 -9.86
N TYR A 230 8.21 4.45 -9.15
CA TYR A 230 8.12 5.89 -8.96
C TYR A 230 9.26 6.41 -8.09
N VAL A 231 9.77 7.61 -8.40
CA VAL A 231 10.72 8.33 -7.54
C VAL A 231 9.99 8.95 -6.35
N ALA A 232 10.55 8.86 -5.15
CA ALA A 232 9.93 9.44 -3.96
C ALA A 232 10.06 10.97 -3.95
N TYR A 233 9.15 11.64 -3.26
CA TYR A 233 9.19 13.09 -3.00
C TYR A 233 9.39 13.95 -4.25
N LYS A 234 8.86 13.49 -5.38
CA LYS A 234 8.76 14.24 -6.61
C LYS A 234 7.29 14.42 -6.97
N ASN A 235 6.90 15.61 -7.41
CA ASN A 235 5.55 15.83 -7.90
C ASN A 235 5.42 15.29 -9.32
N ILE A 236 4.63 14.23 -9.46
CA ILE A 236 4.30 13.62 -10.74
C ILE A 236 2.89 14.05 -11.09
N VAL A 237 2.76 14.95 -12.06
CA VAL A 237 1.47 15.55 -12.41
C VAL A 237 0.78 14.72 -13.48
N PHE A 238 -0.50 14.42 -13.27
CA PHE A 238 -1.36 13.83 -14.28
C PHE A 238 -2.75 14.48 -14.23
N ARG A 239 -3.27 14.94 -15.38
CA ARG A 239 -4.56 15.66 -15.49
C ARG A 239 -4.73 16.80 -14.46
N GLY A 240 -3.67 17.54 -14.16
CA GLY A 240 -3.69 18.63 -13.17
C GLY A 240 -3.76 18.18 -11.70
N LYS A 241 -3.75 16.87 -11.44
CA LYS A 241 -3.60 16.28 -10.11
C LYS A 241 -2.13 15.96 -9.85
N SER A 242 -1.73 16.07 -8.59
CA SER A 242 -0.35 15.91 -8.17
C SER A 242 -0.18 14.61 -7.42
N PHE A 243 0.80 13.79 -7.80
CA PHE A 243 1.10 12.54 -7.13
C PHE A 243 2.52 12.61 -6.56
N VAL A 244 2.62 12.62 -5.23
CA VAL A 244 3.87 12.59 -4.48
C VAL A 244 3.91 11.32 -3.65
N PHE A 245 4.90 10.47 -3.93
CA PHE A 245 5.09 9.19 -3.24
C PHE A 245 6.03 9.32 -2.05
N ALA A 246 5.74 8.56 -0.98
CA ALA A 246 6.54 8.49 0.24
C ALA A 246 7.83 7.68 0.03
N GLY A 247 8.90 8.04 0.73
CA GLY A 247 10.19 7.35 0.70
C GLY A 247 10.16 6.02 1.44
N THR A 248 9.76 4.95 0.76
CA THR A 248 9.72 3.59 1.30
C THR A 248 10.50 2.61 0.41
N SER A 249 11.11 1.60 1.03
CA SER A 249 11.89 0.56 0.32
C SER A 249 11.50 -0.85 0.78
N SER A 250 11.94 -1.89 0.08
CA SER A 250 11.66 -3.28 0.45
C SER A 250 12.18 -3.67 1.85
N SER A 251 13.22 -3.00 2.33
CA SER A 251 13.79 -3.17 3.66
C SER A 251 14.10 -1.82 4.28
N SER A 252 14.13 -1.77 5.61
CA SER A 252 14.65 -0.59 6.32
C SER A 252 16.12 -0.40 5.99
N CYS A 253 16.52 0.80 5.59
CA CYS A 253 17.93 1.09 5.33
C CYS A 253 18.29 2.53 5.70
N LEU A 254 19.58 2.74 5.94
CA LEU A 254 20.13 4.04 6.26
C LEU A 254 20.11 4.95 5.04
N VAL A 255 19.92 6.24 5.29
CA VAL A 255 19.92 7.31 4.30
C VAL A 255 20.95 8.35 4.74
N ASP A 256 21.69 8.92 3.78
CA ASP A 256 22.64 9.98 4.09
C ASP A 256 21.89 11.18 4.71
N VAL A 257 22.35 11.60 5.90
CA VAL A 257 21.81 12.75 6.63
C VAL A 257 21.87 14.03 5.79
N LYS A 258 22.82 14.15 4.86
CA LYS A 258 22.93 15.29 3.92
C LYS A 258 21.78 15.36 2.94
N ASN A 259 21.14 14.24 2.65
CA ASN A 259 19.99 14.18 1.73
C ASN A 259 18.66 14.37 2.47
N PHE A 260 18.65 14.31 3.80
CA PHE A 260 17.47 14.50 4.61
C PHE A 260 16.98 15.96 4.59
N ARG A 261 15.66 16.12 4.53
CA ARG A 261 14.96 17.40 4.66
C ARG A 261 13.72 17.20 5.52
N GLU A 262 13.52 18.08 6.51
CA GLU A 262 12.28 18.10 7.32
C GLU A 262 11.06 18.51 6.48
N THR A 263 11.28 19.37 5.48
CA THR A 263 10.27 19.80 4.52
C THR A 263 10.84 19.72 3.10
N MET A 264 10.00 19.32 2.15
CA MET A 264 10.38 19.25 0.73
C MET A 264 9.77 20.45 -0.01
N PRO A 265 10.57 21.48 -0.34
CA PRO A 265 10.05 22.67 -1.01
C PRO A 265 9.52 22.32 -2.39
N ASN A 266 8.53 23.08 -2.86
CA ASN A 266 7.87 22.93 -4.18
C ASN A 266 7.00 21.68 -4.36
N LEU A 267 6.73 20.91 -3.31
CA LEU A 267 5.73 19.84 -3.36
C LEU A 267 4.35 20.36 -2.94
N PRO A 268 3.27 19.96 -3.63
CA PRO A 268 1.90 20.36 -3.27
C PRO A 268 1.45 19.72 -1.95
N TYR A 269 2.07 18.60 -1.58
CA TYR A 269 1.93 17.95 -0.29
C TYR A 269 3.12 17.00 -0.06
N PHE A 270 3.22 16.49 1.16
CA PHE A 270 4.35 15.67 1.59
C PHE A 270 3.91 14.64 2.62
N ILE A 271 4.48 13.43 2.55
CA ILE A 271 4.26 12.34 3.51
C ILE A 271 5.58 12.12 4.28
N PRO A 272 5.73 12.69 5.49
CA PRO A 272 6.96 12.57 6.27
C PRO A 272 7.09 11.14 6.81
N CYS A 273 8.06 10.38 6.33
CA CYS A 273 8.25 8.99 6.77
C CYS A 273 9.71 8.58 6.94
N VAL A 274 10.67 9.32 6.36
CA VAL A 274 12.09 9.12 6.65
C VAL A 274 12.35 9.64 8.06
N VAL A 275 12.96 8.80 8.88
CA VAL A 275 13.26 9.10 10.28
C VAL A 275 14.67 9.65 10.38
N LYS A 276 14.85 10.77 11.06
CA LYS A 276 16.15 11.26 11.51
C LYS A 276 16.21 11.20 13.03
N CYS A 277 17.18 10.44 13.54
CA CYS A 277 17.50 10.38 14.96
C CYS A 277 18.78 11.17 15.23
N GLU A 278 18.75 11.99 16.28
CA GLU A 278 19.89 12.79 16.75
C GLU A 278 20.10 12.51 18.24
N GLY A 279 21.35 12.43 18.68
CA GLY A 279 21.67 12.16 20.09
C GLY A 279 23.05 12.67 20.47
N THR A 280 23.20 13.05 21.75
CA THR A 280 24.50 13.50 22.31
C THR A 280 24.95 12.55 23.41
N GLN A 281 26.16 11.99 23.25
CA GLN A 281 26.75 11.10 24.23
C GLN A 281 27.86 11.81 24.99
N GLU A 282 27.88 11.62 26.30
CA GLU A 282 28.98 12.05 27.17
C GLU A 282 29.97 10.89 27.34
N PHE A 283 31.25 11.16 27.04
CA PHE A 283 32.39 10.30 27.31
C PHE A 283 33.15 10.81 28.53
N VAL A 284 33.25 10.00 29.58
CA VAL A 284 34.05 10.33 30.77
C VAL A 284 35.38 9.56 30.72
N GLU A 285 36.47 10.29 30.49
CA GLU A 285 37.83 9.73 30.52
C GLU A 285 38.67 10.41 31.59
N LYS A 286 38.92 9.70 32.71
CA LYS A 286 39.89 9.96 33.81
C LYS A 286 39.96 11.37 34.43
N ASN A 287 39.22 12.37 33.93
CA ASN A 287 38.92 13.72 34.43
C ASN A 287 38.43 14.69 33.31
N SER A 288 38.36 14.24 32.05
CA SER A 288 37.82 15.01 30.92
C SER A 288 36.46 14.46 30.47
N ARG A 289 35.52 15.38 30.22
CA ARG A 289 34.21 15.07 29.62
C ARG A 289 34.25 15.51 28.17
N ARG A 290 33.91 14.59 27.25
CA ARG A 290 33.75 14.91 25.83
C ARG A 290 32.32 14.65 25.42
N LEU A 291 31.74 15.59 24.70
CA LEU A 291 30.42 15.44 24.10
C LEU A 291 30.60 15.13 22.63
N VAL A 292 29.95 14.07 22.17
CA VAL A 292 29.92 13.71 20.75
C VAL A 292 28.46 13.72 20.33
N HIS A 293 28.18 14.38 19.22
CA HIS A 293 26.86 14.50 18.64
C HIS A 293 26.82 13.68 17.36
N CYS A 294 25.84 12.79 17.25
CA CYS A 294 25.65 11.95 16.06
C CYS A 294 24.20 12.07 15.59
N ALA A 295 24.03 11.94 14.28
CA ALA A 295 22.74 11.90 13.62
C ALA A 295 22.76 10.78 12.59
N ALA A 296 21.65 10.05 12.46
CA ALA A 296 21.43 9.08 11.39
C ALA A 296 20.02 9.20 10.85
N CYS A 297 19.85 8.89 9.57
CA CYS A 297 18.55 8.83 8.93
C CYS A 297 18.26 7.41 8.44
N ALA A 298 17.00 7.00 8.51
CA ALA A 298 16.55 5.70 8.03
C ALA A 298 15.20 5.83 7.32
N GLN A 299 15.06 5.11 6.20
CA GLN A 299 13.77 4.97 5.53
C GLN A 299 13.03 3.72 6.01
N PRO A 300 11.70 3.79 6.14
CA PRO A 300 10.88 2.67 6.59
C PRO A 300 10.75 1.60 5.51
N PRO A 301 10.66 0.31 5.90
CA PRO A 301 10.33 -0.75 4.98
C PRO A 301 8.87 -0.64 4.51
N CYS A 302 8.62 -1.14 3.32
CA CYS A 302 7.30 -1.37 2.74
C CYS A 302 7.32 -2.78 2.13
N LEU A 303 6.56 -3.68 2.74
CA LEU A 303 6.23 -4.97 2.14
C LEU A 303 5.32 -4.72 0.95
N GLN A 304 5.63 -5.38 -0.17
CA GLN A 304 4.78 -5.41 -1.34
C GLN A 304 3.95 -6.69 -1.31
N ASP A 305 2.95 -6.74 -0.45
CA ASP A 305 1.91 -7.74 -0.60
C ASP A 305 0.88 -7.24 -1.62
N THR A 306 1.00 -7.74 -2.83
CA THR A 306 0.01 -7.52 -3.90
C THR A 306 -1.14 -8.48 -3.63
N CYS A 307 -2.36 -7.95 -3.42
CA CYS A 307 -3.56 -8.77 -3.26
C CYS A 307 -3.64 -9.76 -4.45
N PRO A 308 -3.49 -11.07 -4.22
CA PRO A 308 -3.30 -12.00 -5.32
C PRO A 308 -4.59 -12.23 -6.11
N HIS A 309 -5.75 -12.00 -5.48
CA HIS A 309 -7.06 -12.08 -6.10
C HIS A 309 -7.93 -10.90 -5.66
N PRO A 310 -7.95 -9.79 -6.42
CA PRO A 310 -8.79 -8.63 -6.13
C PRO A 310 -10.28 -8.86 -6.47
N GLY A 311 -10.64 -10.06 -6.94
CA GLY A 311 -11.98 -10.44 -7.33
C GLY A 311 -12.25 -10.31 -8.83
N ALA A 312 -13.19 -11.11 -9.31
CA ALA A 312 -13.60 -11.15 -10.70
C ALA A 312 -14.73 -10.16 -10.98
N LEU A 313 -14.73 -9.58 -12.18
CA LEU A 313 -15.94 -9.05 -12.79
C LEU A 313 -16.60 -10.20 -13.56
N SER A 314 -17.82 -10.55 -13.20
CA SER A 314 -18.63 -11.59 -13.83
C SER A 314 -19.60 -10.94 -14.82
N VAL A 315 -19.65 -11.47 -16.05
CA VAL A 315 -20.72 -11.20 -17.00
C VAL A 315 -21.47 -12.50 -17.24
N SER A 316 -22.70 -12.58 -16.74
CA SER A 316 -23.47 -13.83 -16.69
C SER A 316 -24.74 -13.81 -17.54
N PHE A 317 -25.01 -14.95 -18.19
CA PHE A 317 -26.20 -15.24 -18.99
C PHE A 317 -26.78 -16.57 -18.48
N PRO A 318 -27.79 -16.58 -17.59
CA PRO A 318 -28.36 -17.81 -17.04
C PRO A 318 -29.01 -18.72 -18.09
N GLY A 319 -29.47 -18.14 -19.21
CA GLY A 319 -30.03 -18.83 -20.36
C GLY A 319 -29.21 -18.60 -21.62
N LYS A 320 -29.88 -18.42 -22.77
CA LYS A 320 -29.23 -17.91 -23.98
C LYS A 320 -28.95 -16.43 -23.81
N GLY A 321 -27.79 -15.95 -24.23
CA GLY A 321 -27.48 -14.53 -24.13
C GLY A 321 -27.95 -13.71 -25.33
N ALA A 322 -27.83 -12.40 -25.21
CA ALA A 322 -28.12 -11.45 -26.27
C ALA A 322 -27.01 -11.51 -27.36
N PRO A 323 -27.31 -11.76 -28.65
CA PRO A 323 -26.29 -11.92 -29.69
C PRO A 323 -25.47 -10.67 -29.95
N GLU A 324 -26.02 -9.48 -29.72
CA GLU A 324 -25.29 -8.21 -29.85
C GLU A 324 -24.28 -7.95 -28.73
N ILE A 325 -24.29 -8.75 -27.66
CA ILE A 325 -23.32 -8.67 -26.57
C ILE A 325 -22.19 -9.65 -26.87
N THR A 326 -21.18 -9.18 -27.60
CA THR A 326 -20.07 -9.99 -28.14
C THR A 326 -18.77 -9.86 -27.36
N SER A 327 -18.66 -8.88 -26.47
CA SER A 327 -17.50 -8.64 -25.59
C SER A 327 -17.88 -7.73 -24.42
N LEU A 328 -17.01 -7.55 -23.43
CA LEU A 328 -17.24 -6.56 -22.36
C LEU A 328 -17.39 -5.14 -22.94
N TYR A 329 -16.56 -4.77 -23.92
CA TYR A 329 -16.65 -3.47 -24.59
C TYR A 329 -18.01 -3.27 -25.29
N SER A 330 -18.58 -4.33 -25.88
CA SER A 330 -19.88 -4.24 -26.54
C SER A 330 -21.01 -3.83 -25.58
N ILE A 331 -20.90 -4.16 -24.29
CA ILE A 331 -21.87 -3.77 -23.26
C ILE A 331 -21.85 -2.24 -23.11
N PHE A 332 -20.67 -1.63 -23.10
CA PHE A 332 -20.50 -0.19 -22.93
C PHE A 332 -20.94 0.60 -24.17
N ALA A 333 -20.81 0.01 -25.36
CA ALA A 333 -21.18 0.63 -26.64
C ALA A 333 -22.63 0.37 -27.06
N ASN A 334 -23.37 -0.51 -26.36
CA ASN A 334 -24.70 -0.92 -26.78
C ASN A 334 -25.73 0.20 -26.58
N LYS A 335 -26.30 0.69 -27.69
CA LYS A 335 -27.27 1.81 -27.68
C LYS A 335 -28.54 1.54 -26.87
N ASN A 336 -28.97 0.28 -26.76
CA ASN A 336 -30.16 -0.07 -26.00
C ASN A 336 -29.87 -0.05 -24.49
N ILE A 337 -28.67 -0.44 -24.07
CA ILE A 337 -28.22 -0.33 -22.67
C ILE A 337 -28.00 1.14 -22.28
N THR A 338 -27.35 1.93 -23.15
CA THR A 338 -27.06 3.35 -22.90
C THR A 338 -28.30 4.22 -22.68
N LYS A 339 -29.43 3.84 -23.27
CA LYS A 339 -30.68 4.59 -23.15
C LYS A 339 -31.61 4.07 -22.06
N SER A 340 -31.36 2.88 -21.53
CA SER A 340 -32.21 2.28 -20.51
C SER A 340 -31.97 2.96 -19.16
N PRO A 341 -32.98 3.52 -18.50
CA PRO A 341 -32.88 3.89 -17.10
C PRO A 341 -32.79 2.62 -16.23
N THR A 342 -32.14 2.69 -15.08
CA THR A 342 -32.33 1.70 -14.03
C THR A 342 -33.66 1.96 -13.32
N ASP A 343 -34.37 0.90 -12.98
CA ASP A 343 -35.57 0.99 -12.16
C ASP A 343 -35.22 1.56 -10.79
N LEU A 344 -34.27 0.93 -10.08
CA LEU A 344 -33.81 1.40 -8.77
C LEU A 344 -32.37 0.96 -8.57
N VAL A 345 -31.59 1.80 -7.88
CA VAL A 345 -30.35 1.39 -7.21
C VAL A 345 -30.65 1.17 -5.74
N GLN A 346 -30.33 0.00 -5.21
CA GLN A 346 -30.73 -0.40 -3.88
C GLN A 346 -29.58 -1.04 -3.10
N THR A 347 -29.50 -0.76 -1.80
CA THR A 347 -28.56 -1.35 -0.85
C THR A 347 -29.35 -1.89 0.36
N PRO A 348 -28.95 -3.00 0.97
CA PRO A 348 -29.42 -3.36 2.30
C PRO A 348 -28.54 -2.64 3.36
N THR A 349 -29.16 -2.11 4.42
CA THR A 349 -28.47 -1.24 5.41
C THR A 349 -28.19 -1.91 6.75
N ALA A 350 -28.94 -2.98 7.09
CA ALA A 350 -28.84 -3.62 8.42
C ALA A 350 -28.08 -4.96 8.42
N ALA A 351 -28.11 -5.70 7.31
CA ALA A 351 -27.43 -6.97 7.10
C ALA A 351 -27.37 -7.24 5.59
N ASP A 352 -26.91 -8.40 5.14
CA ASP A 352 -26.99 -8.79 3.73
C ASP A 352 -28.44 -9.12 3.32
N TYR A 353 -28.77 -8.88 2.05
CA TYR A 353 -30.03 -9.36 1.46
C TYR A 353 -29.90 -10.87 1.17
N PRO A 354 -30.86 -11.74 1.56
CA PRO A 354 -32.27 -11.43 1.81
C PRO A 354 -32.65 -11.21 3.27
N ASN A 355 -31.69 -11.27 4.20
CA ASN A 355 -31.95 -11.12 5.64
C ASN A 355 -32.38 -9.69 6.00
N ALA A 356 -31.84 -8.69 5.31
CA ALA A 356 -32.29 -7.30 5.39
C ALA A 356 -33.03 -6.86 4.12
N PRO A 357 -34.04 -5.99 4.22
CA PRO A 357 -34.71 -5.41 3.06
C PRO A 357 -33.77 -4.46 2.30
N LEU A 358 -34.06 -4.29 1.02
CA LEU A 358 -33.35 -3.38 0.13
C LEU A 358 -33.97 -1.98 0.23
N THR A 359 -33.12 -0.97 0.36
CA THR A 359 -33.50 0.45 0.39
C THR A 359 -32.91 1.17 -0.81
N VAL A 360 -33.68 2.08 -1.41
CA VAL A 360 -33.23 2.88 -2.56
C VAL A 360 -32.17 3.87 -2.10
N VAL A 361 -31.07 3.96 -2.84
CA VAL A 361 -29.99 4.90 -2.53
C VAL A 361 -29.46 5.59 -3.79
N PRO A 362 -29.16 6.90 -3.72
CA PRO A 362 -28.41 7.57 -4.77
C PRO A 362 -26.93 7.17 -4.68
N LEU A 363 -26.32 6.96 -5.84
CA LEU A 363 -24.87 6.72 -5.92
C LEU A 363 -24.14 8.07 -5.93
N PRO A 364 -23.14 8.32 -5.04
CA PRO A 364 -22.53 9.64 -4.88
C PRO A 364 -21.99 10.28 -6.16
N VAL A 365 -21.37 9.49 -7.05
CA VAL A 365 -20.80 10.00 -8.31
C VAL A 365 -21.89 10.28 -9.35
N LEU A 366 -23.00 9.54 -9.32
CA LEU A 366 -24.06 9.69 -10.32
C LEU A 366 -25.07 10.77 -9.95
N GLY A 367 -25.36 10.96 -8.66
CA GLY A 367 -26.28 11.99 -8.15
C GLY A 367 -27.74 11.84 -8.61
N GLU A 368 -28.07 10.75 -9.30
CA GLU A 368 -29.37 10.44 -9.89
C GLU A 368 -30.04 9.29 -9.13
N GLU A 369 -31.36 9.36 -8.92
CA GLU A 369 -32.14 8.27 -8.29
C GLU A 369 -32.37 7.10 -9.27
N HIS A 370 -32.51 7.42 -10.56
CA HIS A 370 -32.70 6.46 -11.65
C HIS A 370 -31.61 6.65 -12.73
N PRO A 371 -30.33 6.38 -12.39
CA PRO A 371 -29.24 6.53 -13.36
C PRO A 371 -29.46 5.61 -14.57
N ARG A 372 -28.85 5.94 -15.70
CA ARG A 372 -28.86 5.04 -16.87
C ARG A 372 -28.07 3.77 -16.56
N SER A 373 -28.53 2.62 -17.04
CA SER A 373 -27.88 1.31 -16.81
C SER A 373 -26.41 1.31 -17.25
N GLU A 374 -26.09 2.00 -18.34
CA GLU A 374 -24.70 2.27 -18.78
C GLU A 374 -23.84 2.90 -17.67
N LYS A 375 -24.32 3.96 -17.02
CA LYS A 375 -23.55 4.66 -15.98
C LYS A 375 -23.27 3.73 -14.80
N VAL A 376 -24.26 2.92 -14.44
CA VAL A 376 -24.14 1.98 -13.32
C VAL A 376 -23.17 0.84 -13.64
N ILE A 377 -23.22 0.31 -14.87
CA ILE A 377 -22.26 -0.70 -15.34
C ILE A 377 -20.83 -0.14 -15.36
N ARG A 378 -20.64 1.10 -15.85
CA ARG A 378 -19.33 1.77 -15.89
C ARG A 378 -18.80 2.04 -14.47
N LEU A 379 -19.67 2.41 -13.53
CA LEU A 379 -19.28 2.56 -12.13
C LEU A 379 -18.80 1.24 -11.52
N ALA A 380 -19.55 0.16 -11.69
CA ALA A 380 -19.11 -1.15 -11.19
C ALA A 380 -17.79 -1.60 -11.84
N PHE A 381 -17.65 -1.36 -13.15
CA PHE A 381 -16.38 -1.62 -13.85
C PHE A 381 -15.22 -0.81 -13.28
N TYR A 382 -15.43 0.47 -12.95
CA TYR A 382 -14.45 1.30 -12.26
C TYR A 382 -14.05 0.72 -10.90
N ASP A 383 -15.04 0.36 -10.07
CA ASP A 383 -14.79 -0.16 -8.73
C ASP A 383 -14.01 -1.49 -8.75
N TRP A 384 -14.27 -2.33 -9.77
CA TRP A 384 -13.47 -3.53 -10.05
C TRP A 384 -12.01 -3.21 -10.44
N ILE A 385 -11.79 -2.27 -11.37
CA ILE A 385 -10.44 -1.83 -11.78
C ILE A 385 -9.67 -1.29 -10.58
N ARG A 386 -10.30 -0.40 -9.79
CA ARG A 386 -9.73 0.19 -8.58
C ARG A 386 -9.28 -0.87 -7.58
N ARG A 387 -10.05 -1.97 -7.45
CA ARG A 387 -9.69 -3.11 -6.59
C ARG A 387 -8.47 -3.87 -7.13
N GLY A 388 -8.30 -3.91 -8.46
CA GLY A 388 -7.14 -4.47 -9.17
C GLY A 388 -5.80 -3.88 -8.74
N GLY A 389 -5.79 -2.63 -8.27
CA GLY A 389 -4.63 -2.00 -7.64
C GLY A 389 -3.55 -1.55 -8.64
N GLU A 390 -2.38 -1.20 -8.10
CA GLU A 390 -1.28 -0.60 -8.86
C GLU A 390 -0.57 -1.56 -9.83
N THR A 391 -0.76 -2.87 -9.66
CA THR A 391 -0.11 -3.88 -10.50
C THR A 391 -0.87 -4.19 -11.78
N LEU A 392 -2.13 -3.75 -11.90
CA LEU A 392 -2.99 -4.05 -13.04
C LEU A 392 -2.30 -3.73 -14.39
N ASP A 393 -2.22 -4.73 -15.26
CA ASP A 393 -1.63 -4.58 -16.58
C ASP A 393 -2.66 -4.01 -17.55
N VAL A 394 -2.42 -2.77 -17.98
CA VAL A 394 -3.32 -1.98 -18.84
C VAL A 394 -3.51 -2.64 -20.19
N GLN A 395 -2.47 -3.27 -20.76
CA GLN A 395 -2.58 -3.91 -22.06
C GLN A 395 -3.53 -5.12 -21.99
N SER A 396 -3.32 -5.98 -20.99
CA SER A 396 -4.16 -7.16 -20.77
C SER A 396 -5.61 -6.80 -20.47
N LEU A 397 -5.86 -5.70 -19.75
CA LEU A 397 -7.21 -5.18 -19.53
C LEU A 397 -7.89 -4.80 -20.85
N LEU A 398 -7.22 -4.03 -21.71
CA LEU A 398 -7.77 -3.61 -23.00
C LEU A 398 -8.03 -4.81 -23.93
N GLU A 399 -7.13 -5.79 -23.92
CA GLU A 399 -7.31 -7.05 -24.65
C GLU A 399 -8.48 -7.87 -24.10
N ALA A 400 -8.59 -7.98 -22.78
CA ALA A 400 -9.71 -8.66 -22.13
C ALA A 400 -11.05 -7.99 -22.49
N MET A 401 -11.12 -6.66 -22.51
CA MET A 401 -12.34 -5.92 -22.86
C MET A 401 -12.86 -6.22 -24.27
N THR A 402 -11.96 -6.51 -25.21
CA THR A 402 -12.30 -6.78 -26.61
C THR A 402 -12.40 -8.27 -26.94
N LYS A 403 -12.01 -9.15 -26.01
CA LYS A 403 -12.08 -10.60 -26.19
C LYS A 403 -13.52 -11.05 -26.48
N PRO A 404 -13.75 -11.85 -27.53
CA PRO A 404 -15.08 -12.35 -27.84
C PRO A 404 -15.65 -13.23 -26.71
N ILE A 405 -16.94 -13.07 -26.43
CA ILE A 405 -17.73 -13.94 -25.56
C ILE A 405 -18.78 -14.69 -26.38
N ASP A 406 -18.98 -15.97 -26.06
CA ASP A 406 -19.94 -16.83 -26.74
C ASP A 406 -21.25 -16.96 -25.95
N THR A 407 -22.26 -16.22 -26.37
CA THR A 407 -23.58 -16.17 -25.75
C THR A 407 -24.58 -17.18 -26.36
N THR A 408 -24.15 -18.02 -27.31
CA THR A 408 -25.07 -18.85 -28.12
C THR A 408 -25.47 -20.17 -27.46
N SER A 409 -24.58 -20.73 -26.63
CA SER A 409 -24.84 -21.95 -25.86
C SER A 409 -25.54 -21.64 -24.52
N GLY A 410 -26.02 -22.65 -23.80
CA GLY A 410 -26.74 -22.50 -22.52
C GLY A 410 -25.97 -21.74 -21.42
N GLY A 411 -26.55 -21.70 -20.21
CA GLY A 411 -26.13 -20.79 -19.13
C GLY A 411 -24.61 -20.69 -18.91
N LYS A 412 -24.05 -19.50 -19.13
CA LYS A 412 -22.61 -19.21 -19.02
C LYS A 412 -22.34 -17.94 -18.22
N SER A 413 -21.23 -17.91 -17.49
CA SER A 413 -20.61 -16.68 -16.97
C SER A 413 -19.20 -16.55 -17.50
N PHE A 414 -18.84 -15.32 -17.87
CA PHE A 414 -17.51 -14.90 -18.26
C PHE A 414 -16.88 -14.14 -17.11
N LEU A 415 -15.80 -14.69 -16.56
CA LEU A 415 -15.08 -14.12 -15.44
C LEU A 415 -13.85 -13.38 -15.95
N TYR A 416 -13.79 -12.08 -15.67
CA TYR A 416 -12.64 -11.23 -15.91
C TYR A 416 -11.85 -11.14 -14.61
N GLU A 417 -10.72 -11.83 -14.55
CA GLU A 417 -9.95 -12.05 -13.33
C GLU A 417 -8.58 -11.40 -13.42
N CYS A 418 -8.27 -10.50 -12.49
CA CYS A 418 -6.92 -9.96 -12.34
C CYS A 418 -6.07 -10.97 -11.56
N GLN A 419 -4.98 -11.42 -12.17
CA GLN A 419 -4.01 -12.32 -11.57
C GLN A 419 -3.05 -11.54 -10.66
N LYS A 420 -2.28 -12.26 -9.83
CA LYS A 420 -1.29 -11.66 -8.90
C LYS A 420 -0.27 -10.75 -9.59
N ASP A 421 0.12 -11.06 -10.82
CA ASP A 421 1.07 -10.27 -11.62
C ASP A 421 0.43 -9.02 -12.27
N GLY A 422 -0.89 -8.87 -12.13
CA GLY A 422 -1.69 -7.81 -12.71
C GLY A 422 -2.35 -8.15 -14.04
N VAL A 423 -2.07 -9.32 -14.62
CA VAL A 423 -2.63 -9.70 -15.92
C VAL A 423 -4.12 -10.00 -15.77
N VAL A 424 -4.94 -9.39 -16.62
CA VAL A 424 -6.37 -9.68 -16.73
C VAL A 424 -6.58 -10.87 -17.65
N THR A 425 -7.19 -11.91 -17.09
CA THR A 425 -7.56 -13.13 -17.80
C THR A 425 -9.07 -13.22 -17.93
N VAL A 426 -9.55 -13.86 -18.99
CA VAL A 426 -10.98 -14.08 -19.21
C VAL A 426 -11.23 -15.57 -19.34
N THR A 427 -11.98 -16.11 -18.39
CA THR A 427 -12.40 -17.51 -18.35
C THR A 427 -13.92 -17.60 -18.52
N SER A 428 -14.41 -18.75 -18.99
CA SER A 428 -15.85 -19.01 -19.10
C SER A 428 -16.22 -20.21 -18.24
N LYS A 429 -17.24 -20.08 -17.41
CA LYS A 429 -17.76 -21.15 -16.57
C LYS A 429 -19.23 -21.39 -16.91
N ALA A 430 -19.65 -22.65 -16.99
CA ALA A 430 -21.06 -22.98 -17.05
C ALA A 430 -21.70 -22.59 -15.71
N ILE A 431 -22.79 -21.84 -15.74
CA ILE A 431 -23.46 -21.41 -14.51
C ILE A 431 -24.72 -22.23 -14.29
N ASN A 432 -24.91 -22.61 -13.03
CA ASN A 432 -26.24 -22.97 -12.58
C ASN A 432 -27.05 -21.67 -12.47
N PRO A 433 -28.27 -21.57 -13.04
CA PRO A 433 -29.15 -20.43 -12.81
C PRO A 433 -29.52 -20.22 -11.33
N LEU A 434 -29.20 -21.18 -10.46
CA LEU A 434 -29.43 -21.18 -9.02
C LEU A 434 -28.17 -21.64 -8.26
N PRO A 435 -27.80 -21.05 -7.11
CA PRO A 435 -28.37 -19.87 -6.44
C PRO A 435 -27.79 -18.53 -6.95
N GLU A 436 -28.47 -17.44 -6.63
CA GLU A 436 -27.96 -16.10 -6.84
C GLU A 436 -27.13 -15.61 -5.65
N LEU A 437 -26.10 -14.82 -5.95
CA LEU A 437 -25.32 -14.17 -4.91
C LEU A 437 -26.19 -13.12 -4.16
N PRO A 438 -26.09 -13.07 -2.82
CA PRO A 438 -26.69 -12.03 -1.98
C PRO A 438 -26.28 -10.61 -2.43
N VAL A 439 -26.97 -9.59 -1.90
CA VAL A 439 -26.45 -8.21 -1.93
C VAL A 439 -25.84 -7.93 -0.57
N SER A 440 -24.57 -7.54 -0.54
CA SER A 440 -23.87 -7.26 0.71
C SER A 440 -24.35 -5.96 1.34
N GLN A 441 -24.37 -5.90 2.68
CA GLN A 441 -24.66 -4.68 3.44
C GLN A 441 -23.81 -3.49 2.96
N ASN A 442 -24.45 -2.34 2.77
CA ASN A 442 -23.85 -1.08 2.30
C ASN A 442 -23.18 -1.17 0.91
N GLN A 443 -23.38 -2.28 0.21
CA GLN A 443 -23.05 -2.46 -1.19
C GLN A 443 -24.34 -2.44 -2.01
N TRP A 444 -24.26 -2.22 -3.31
CA TRP A 444 -25.45 -1.89 -4.10
C TRP A 444 -25.76 -2.93 -5.16
N ARG A 445 -27.06 -3.00 -5.50
CA ARG A 445 -27.54 -3.64 -6.71
C ARG A 445 -28.39 -2.67 -7.52
N SER A 446 -28.43 -2.87 -8.83
CA SER A 446 -29.35 -2.19 -9.73
C SER A 446 -30.02 -3.17 -10.67
N VAL A 447 -31.20 -2.80 -11.17
CA VAL A 447 -31.92 -3.53 -12.22
C VAL A 447 -32.33 -2.54 -13.30
N SER A 448 -32.17 -2.89 -14.57
CA SER A 448 -32.66 -2.10 -15.70
C SER A 448 -34.19 -1.97 -15.65
N GLY A 449 -34.72 -0.75 -15.77
CA GLY A 449 -36.16 -0.54 -15.82
C GLY A 449 -36.77 -0.87 -17.17
N ILE A 450 -36.03 -0.59 -18.25
CA ILE A 450 -36.40 -1.02 -19.59
C ILE A 450 -35.54 -2.22 -19.95
N ALA A 451 -36.17 -3.34 -20.30
CA ALA A 451 -35.42 -4.50 -20.76
C ALA A 451 -34.67 -4.19 -22.06
N LEU A 452 -33.45 -4.72 -22.18
CA LEU A 452 -32.71 -4.76 -23.42
C LEU A 452 -33.50 -5.57 -24.45
N HIS A 453 -34.03 -4.90 -25.47
CA HIS A 453 -34.62 -5.57 -26.62
C HIS A 453 -33.50 -6.07 -27.53
N SER A 454 -33.37 -7.39 -27.59
CA SER A 454 -32.29 -8.05 -28.32
C SER A 454 -32.66 -8.34 -29.77
N THR A 455 -31.64 -8.45 -30.62
CA THR A 455 -31.80 -8.72 -32.05
C THR A 455 -32.45 -10.07 -32.36
N ASN A 456 -32.42 -11.01 -31.41
CA ASN A 456 -33.12 -12.29 -31.50
C ASN A 456 -34.61 -12.25 -31.10
N GLY A 457 -35.14 -11.07 -30.75
CA GLY A 457 -36.53 -10.86 -30.33
C GLY A 457 -36.79 -11.13 -28.84
N SER A 458 -35.78 -11.56 -28.07
CA SER A 458 -35.88 -11.70 -26.62
C SER A 458 -35.66 -10.35 -25.92
N PHE A 459 -36.19 -10.24 -24.70
CA PHE A 459 -35.99 -9.09 -23.82
C PHE A 459 -35.10 -9.52 -22.66
N PHE A 460 -34.13 -8.70 -22.26
CA PHE A 460 -33.23 -9.01 -21.15
C PHE A 460 -33.26 -7.94 -20.06
N ASP A 461 -33.44 -8.36 -18.81
CA ASP A 461 -33.12 -7.52 -17.66
C ASP A 461 -31.61 -7.48 -17.47
N VAL A 462 -31.06 -6.29 -17.23
CA VAL A 462 -29.66 -6.11 -16.84
C VAL A 462 -29.62 -5.85 -15.35
N ILE A 463 -29.03 -6.77 -14.61
CA ILE A 463 -28.86 -6.69 -13.15
C ILE A 463 -27.37 -6.47 -12.88
N VAL A 464 -27.05 -5.48 -12.05
CA VAL A 464 -25.66 -5.22 -11.64
C VAL A 464 -25.60 -5.32 -10.13
N LYS A 465 -24.70 -6.15 -9.59
CA LYS A 465 -24.35 -6.21 -8.18
C LYS A 465 -22.88 -5.82 -8.05
N ASP A 466 -22.59 -4.86 -7.20
CA ASP A 466 -21.23 -4.43 -6.91
C ASP A 466 -20.96 -4.65 -5.43
N TYR A 467 -19.95 -5.45 -5.13
CA TYR A 467 -19.55 -5.83 -3.77
C TYR A 467 -18.39 -4.99 -3.22
N VAL A 468 -17.76 -4.17 -4.08
CA VAL A 468 -16.49 -3.49 -3.81
C VAL A 468 -16.58 -1.96 -3.99
N ASN A 469 -17.79 -1.42 -4.08
CA ASN A 469 -18.06 0.02 -4.24
C ASN A 469 -17.55 0.86 -3.08
N GLN A 470 -17.77 0.43 -1.84
CA GLN A 470 -17.23 1.10 -0.64
C GLN A 470 -16.23 0.19 0.06
N PRO A 471 -14.92 0.50 0.02
CA PRO A 471 -13.93 -0.27 0.76
C PRO A 471 -13.89 0.12 2.24
N GLY A 472 -13.31 -0.76 3.05
CA GLY A 472 -13.04 -0.49 4.47
C GLY A 472 -14.19 -0.88 5.38
N ARG A 473 -13.86 -1.14 6.65
CA ARG A 473 -14.81 -1.71 7.63
C ARG A 473 -15.90 -0.76 8.13
N ASN A 474 -15.74 0.55 7.90
CA ASN A 474 -16.67 1.56 8.38
C ASN A 474 -17.82 1.80 7.39
N LEU A 475 -17.49 2.00 6.11
CA LEU A 475 -18.48 2.26 5.07
C LEU A 475 -18.78 1.02 4.21
N GLY A 476 -17.83 0.09 4.07
CA GLY A 476 -17.99 -1.12 3.25
C GLY A 476 -18.89 -2.22 3.82
N GLY A 477 -19.62 -1.95 4.90
CA GLY A 477 -20.58 -2.86 5.51
C GLY A 477 -19.95 -4.09 6.16
N LEU A 478 -20.74 -5.17 6.31
CA LEU A 478 -20.33 -6.40 7.01
C LEU A 478 -18.99 -6.96 6.49
N HIS A 479 -18.78 -6.89 5.19
CA HIS A 479 -17.64 -7.50 4.51
C HIS A 479 -16.52 -6.51 4.17
N ALA A 480 -16.65 -5.24 4.60
CA ALA A 480 -15.68 -4.18 4.35
C ALA A 480 -15.37 -3.91 2.86
N GLY A 481 -16.32 -4.18 1.97
CA GLY A 481 -16.15 -4.01 0.52
C GLY A 481 -15.17 -5.00 -0.11
N GLU A 482 -15.04 -6.20 0.47
CA GLU A 482 -14.20 -7.28 -0.05
C GLU A 482 -14.96 -8.17 -1.04
N PRO A 483 -14.29 -8.75 -2.06
CA PRO A 483 -14.90 -9.71 -2.98
C PRO A 483 -15.49 -10.92 -2.26
N LEU A 484 -16.63 -11.40 -2.76
CA LEU A 484 -17.43 -12.43 -2.09
C LEU A 484 -17.45 -13.73 -2.87
N GLY A 485 -17.39 -14.85 -2.14
CA GLY A 485 -17.27 -16.18 -2.72
C GLY A 485 -18.61 -16.71 -3.23
N GLU A 486 -18.55 -17.89 -3.86
CA GLU A 486 -19.77 -18.64 -4.18
C GLU A 486 -20.52 -19.00 -2.89
N VAL A 487 -21.85 -18.95 -2.96
CA VAL A 487 -22.74 -19.29 -1.84
C VAL A 487 -23.41 -20.62 -2.11
N GLU A 488 -23.60 -21.40 -1.05
CA GLU A 488 -24.46 -22.58 -1.10
C GLU A 488 -25.92 -22.14 -1.35
N PRO A 489 -26.68 -22.90 -2.17
CA PRO A 489 -28.08 -22.58 -2.40
C PRO A 489 -28.87 -22.66 -1.10
N SER A 490 -29.70 -21.65 -0.84
CA SER A 490 -30.77 -21.81 0.14
C SER A 490 -31.71 -22.91 -0.37
N SER A 491 -32.25 -23.73 0.53
CA SER A 491 -33.05 -24.93 0.23
C SER A 491 -34.45 -24.64 -0.36
N GLY A 492 -34.59 -23.55 -1.12
CA GLY A 492 -35.83 -23.05 -1.68
C GLY A 492 -36.24 -23.72 -2.99
N GLY A 493 -37.55 -23.95 -3.13
CA GLY A 493 -38.19 -24.53 -4.31
C GLY A 493 -38.12 -23.65 -5.58
N PRO A 494 -38.68 -24.14 -6.70
CA PRO A 494 -38.50 -23.56 -8.04
C PRO A 494 -38.95 -22.09 -8.13
N ILE A 495 -38.19 -21.30 -8.88
CA ILE A 495 -38.41 -19.88 -9.12
C ILE A 495 -39.62 -19.65 -10.05
N ALA A 496 -40.45 -18.65 -9.74
CA ALA A 496 -41.28 -17.99 -10.74
C ALA A 496 -40.39 -17.04 -11.56
N ASN A 497 -40.10 -17.38 -12.82
CA ASN A 497 -39.16 -16.70 -13.74
C ASN A 497 -39.49 -15.23 -14.09
N ASN A 498 -40.43 -14.57 -13.39
CA ASN A 498 -41.05 -13.32 -13.81
C ASN A 498 -40.95 -12.17 -12.78
N SER A 499 -40.19 -12.31 -11.68
CA SER A 499 -40.03 -11.21 -10.71
C SER A 499 -38.80 -10.33 -10.99
N ILE A 500 -39.00 -9.01 -11.05
CA ILE A 500 -37.94 -7.99 -11.11
C ILE A 500 -37.01 -8.10 -9.88
N SER A 501 -37.53 -8.62 -8.77
CA SER A 501 -36.76 -8.98 -7.58
C SER A 501 -36.18 -10.39 -7.66
N ASP A 502 -34.96 -10.57 -7.17
CA ASP A 502 -34.38 -11.89 -6.92
C ASP A 502 -35.27 -12.61 -5.89
N PRO A 503 -35.83 -13.79 -6.17
CA PRO A 503 -36.70 -14.47 -5.22
C PRO A 503 -35.87 -14.86 -4.00
N ARG A 504 -36.32 -14.48 -2.78
CA ARG A 504 -35.58 -14.72 -1.52
C ARG A 504 -35.11 -16.18 -1.36
N THR A 505 -35.89 -17.13 -1.86
CA THR A 505 -35.63 -18.57 -1.82
C THR A 505 -34.51 -19.05 -2.75
N SER A 506 -34.03 -18.19 -3.65
CA SER A 506 -32.95 -18.47 -4.59
C SER A 506 -31.63 -17.81 -4.22
N VAL A 507 -31.66 -16.89 -3.25
CA VAL A 507 -30.49 -16.14 -2.82
C VAL A 507 -29.84 -16.89 -1.65
N GLY A 508 -28.53 -17.10 -1.75
CA GLY A 508 -27.76 -17.74 -0.68
C GLY A 508 -27.55 -16.81 0.52
N THR A 509 -26.60 -17.17 1.38
CA THR A 509 -26.12 -16.32 2.47
C THR A 509 -24.61 -16.36 2.51
N PHE A 510 -23.95 -15.22 2.70
CA PHE A 510 -22.51 -15.21 2.85
C PHE A 510 -22.08 -15.85 4.19
N PRO A 511 -21.03 -16.68 4.20
CA PRO A 511 -20.54 -17.28 5.43
C PRO A 511 -19.92 -16.20 6.33
N MET A 512 -20.17 -16.30 7.63
CA MET A 512 -19.42 -15.56 8.64
C MET A 512 -18.10 -16.28 8.94
N GLY A 513 -17.05 -15.52 9.22
CA GLY A 513 -15.77 -16.03 9.68
C GLY A 513 -15.87 -16.63 11.10
N PRO A 514 -14.87 -17.44 11.50
CA PRO A 514 -14.83 -18.04 12.82
C PRO A 514 -14.68 -16.95 13.91
N GLY A 515 -15.27 -17.20 15.09
CA GLY A 515 -15.08 -16.34 16.25
C GLY A 515 -13.60 -16.27 16.63
N GLY A 516 -13.02 -15.06 16.57
CA GLY A 516 -11.58 -14.84 16.75
C GLY A 516 -10.82 -14.48 15.47
N GLY A 517 -11.49 -14.50 14.32
CA GLY A 517 -10.98 -13.97 13.07
C GLY A 517 -10.22 -14.98 12.20
N ALA A 518 -10.38 -14.89 10.88
CA ALA A 518 -9.57 -15.63 9.92
C ALA A 518 -9.28 -14.80 8.67
N PRO A 519 -8.24 -15.16 7.90
CA PRO A 519 -8.09 -14.65 6.54
C PRO A 519 -9.31 -15.02 5.68
N ARG A 520 -9.79 -14.08 4.87
CA ARG A 520 -10.94 -14.33 3.97
C ARG A 520 -10.54 -15.33 2.87
N PRO A 521 -11.33 -16.40 2.61
CA PRO A 521 -11.01 -17.37 1.56
C PRO A 521 -10.84 -16.75 0.17
N THR A 522 -11.67 -15.76 -0.17
CA THR A 522 -11.62 -15.07 -1.46
C THR A 522 -10.33 -14.31 -1.71
N TYR A 523 -9.56 -13.99 -0.66
CA TYR A 523 -8.22 -13.45 -0.80
C TYR A 523 -7.28 -14.44 -1.51
N PHE A 524 -7.45 -15.75 -1.31
CA PHE A 524 -6.56 -16.79 -1.84
C PHE A 524 -7.14 -17.56 -3.02
N SER A 525 -8.46 -17.71 -3.08
CA SER A 525 -9.13 -18.50 -4.12
C SER A 525 -9.85 -17.65 -5.17
N GLY A 526 -9.84 -16.33 -4.99
CA GLY A 526 -10.72 -15.43 -5.75
C GLY A 526 -12.17 -15.45 -5.26
N GLY A 527 -12.90 -14.45 -5.72
CA GLY A 527 -14.32 -14.22 -5.45
C GLY A 527 -14.89 -13.30 -6.52
N THR A 528 -16.17 -12.94 -6.40
CA THR A 528 -16.83 -12.00 -7.29
C THR A 528 -16.78 -10.61 -6.66
N ALA A 529 -16.19 -9.65 -7.38
CA ALA A 529 -16.22 -8.24 -7.02
C ALA A 529 -17.46 -7.55 -7.60
N VAL A 530 -17.81 -7.90 -8.85
CA VAL A 530 -18.95 -7.35 -9.58
C VAL A 530 -19.64 -8.46 -10.36
N ASP A 531 -20.97 -8.51 -10.34
CA ASP A 531 -21.77 -9.38 -11.22
C ASP A 531 -22.69 -8.54 -12.10
N ILE A 532 -22.49 -8.63 -13.41
CA ILE A 532 -23.37 -8.07 -14.44
C ILE A 532 -24.11 -9.23 -15.08
N ARG A 533 -25.42 -9.30 -14.86
CA ARG A 533 -26.26 -10.42 -15.27
C ARG A 533 -27.30 -9.98 -16.29
N PHE A 534 -27.36 -10.71 -17.40
CA PHE A 534 -28.38 -10.57 -18.44
C PHE A 534 -29.39 -11.71 -18.32
N ARG A 535 -30.56 -11.40 -17.76
CA ARG A 535 -31.63 -12.37 -17.52
C ARG A 535 -32.73 -12.20 -18.55
N GLU A 536 -33.04 -13.25 -19.31
CA GLU A 536 -34.15 -13.22 -20.27
C GLU A 536 -35.48 -13.00 -19.53
N ARG A 537 -36.21 -11.95 -19.91
CA ARG A 537 -37.53 -11.60 -19.39
C ARG A 537 -38.57 -12.43 -20.11
N ILE A 538 -39.27 -13.29 -19.38
CA ILE A 538 -40.40 -14.03 -19.93
C ILE A 538 -41.58 -13.06 -20.08
N VAL A 539 -41.81 -12.59 -21.30
CA VAL A 539 -43.03 -11.85 -21.62
C VAL A 539 -44.15 -12.87 -21.74
N ASN A 540 -44.95 -13.03 -20.68
CA ASN A 540 -46.22 -13.73 -20.79
C ASN A 540 -47.05 -12.94 -21.81
N LYS A 541 -47.21 -13.47 -23.04
CA LYS A 541 -48.18 -12.95 -23.98
C LYS A 541 -49.54 -13.06 -23.29
N ALA A 542 -50.07 -11.94 -22.81
CA ALA A 542 -51.47 -11.86 -22.47
C ALA A 542 -52.24 -12.21 -23.75
N GLY A 543 -52.95 -13.34 -23.69
CA GLY A 543 -53.85 -13.78 -24.75
C GLY A 543 -55.06 -12.87 -24.87
#